data_AF-A0A9E4XD68-F1
#
_entry.id   AF-A0A9E4XD68-F1
#
_cell.length_a   1.000
_cell.length_b   1.000
_cell.length_c   1.000
_cell.angle_alpha   90.00
_cell.angle_beta   90.00
_cell.angle_gamma   90.00
#
_symmetry.space_group_name_H-M   'P 1'
#
loop_
_entity.id
_entity.type
_entity.pdbx_description
1 polymer ?
#
loop_
_entity_poly.entity_id
_entity_poly.type
_entity_poly.pdbx_seq_one_letter_code
_entity_poly.pdbx_strand_id
1 'polypeptide(L)'
;MASLSRQLAQWVVGLRYDDLPPAVVDRAKGVTLHSLASVLLGSKEPGGQQAVQLITAEESGVGHGATIMVDGTTVTKGGAAFSNAEMAMAGGKLDSFRMLTHPGTSILPGAFVAAETAGASGREFLTGLAAGYEVMERLAADFIPTVMARGFHAGPVFGIFGPAVAAAKI
;
A
#
# COMPACT_ATOMS: atom_id res chain seq x y z
N MET A 1 21.53 20.46 11.56
CA MET A 1 20.79 19.21 11.84
C MET A 1 19.95 18.89 10.60
N ALA A 2 19.90 17.63 10.15
CA ALA A 2 19.07 17.26 8.99
C ALA A 2 17.58 17.44 9.32
N SER A 3 16.74 17.83 8.35
CA SER A 3 15.27 17.91 8.54
C SER A 3 14.70 16.52 8.84
N LEU A 4 13.54 16.46 9.50
CA LEU A 4 12.84 15.18 9.77
C LEU A 4 12.57 14.39 8.48
N SER A 5 12.14 15.06 7.42
CA SER A 5 11.95 14.45 6.10
C SER A 5 13.24 13.82 5.55
N ARG A 6 14.38 14.50 5.72
CA ARG A 6 15.68 13.97 5.27
C ARG A 6 16.15 12.81 6.13
N GLN A 7 15.90 12.83 7.44
CA GLN A 7 16.23 11.71 8.33
C GLN A 7 15.42 10.45 7.97
N LEU A 8 14.11 10.59 7.73
CA LEU A 8 13.27 9.47 7.29
C LEU A 8 13.73 8.93 5.93
N ALA A 9 14.00 9.80 4.96
CA ALA A 9 14.48 9.39 3.64
C ALA A 9 15.83 8.64 3.73
N GLN A 10 16.77 9.13 4.54
CA GLN A 10 18.05 8.46 4.77
C GLN A 10 17.89 7.07 5.39
N TRP A 11 16.97 6.93 6.35
CA TRP A 11 16.64 5.64 6.95
C TRP A 11 16.04 4.67 5.92
N VAL A 12 15.06 5.12 5.12
CA VAL A 12 14.44 4.29 4.07
C VAL A 12 15.48 3.82 3.05
N VAL A 13 16.31 4.73 2.54
CA VAL A 13 17.36 4.40 1.58
C VAL A 13 18.34 3.39 2.17
N GLY A 14 18.74 3.56 3.43
CA GLY A 14 19.69 2.69 4.11
C GLY A 14 19.15 1.33 4.57
N LEU A 15 17.83 1.15 4.69
CA LEU A 15 17.22 -0.08 5.19
C LEU A 15 17.47 -1.26 4.24
N ARG A 16 17.93 -2.40 4.76
CA ARG A 16 18.08 -3.64 3.98
C ARG A 16 17.21 -4.73 4.57
N TYR A 17 16.92 -5.75 3.76
CA TYR A 17 16.15 -6.92 4.22
C TYR A 17 16.76 -7.56 5.48
N ASP A 18 18.09 -7.68 5.54
CA ASP A 18 18.80 -8.32 6.66
C ASP A 18 18.79 -7.46 7.94
N ASP A 19 18.36 -6.20 7.85
CA ASP A 19 18.16 -5.35 9.01
C ASP A 19 16.76 -5.57 9.63
N LEU A 20 15.86 -6.29 8.95
CA LEU A 20 14.51 -6.56 9.43
C LEU A 20 14.52 -7.67 10.50
N PRO A 21 13.96 -7.43 11.70
CA PRO A 21 13.77 -8.50 12.68
C PRO A 21 12.93 -9.65 12.10
N PRO A 22 13.21 -10.93 12.44
CA PRO A 22 12.45 -12.06 11.92
C PRO A 22 10.94 -11.96 12.12
N ALA A 23 10.50 -11.41 13.27
CA ALA A 23 9.09 -11.19 13.56
C ALA A 23 8.44 -10.12 12.66
N VAL A 24 9.19 -9.11 12.20
CA VAL A 24 8.70 -8.12 11.24
C VAL A 24 8.52 -8.75 9.88
N VAL A 25 9.47 -9.59 9.44
CA VAL A 25 9.36 -10.34 8.18
C VAL A 25 8.14 -11.26 8.20
N ASP A 26 7.94 -12.00 9.30
CA ASP A 26 6.76 -12.87 9.47
C ASP A 26 5.45 -12.07 9.40
N ARG A 27 5.38 -10.95 10.15
CA ARG A 27 4.21 -10.08 10.14
C ARG A 27 3.94 -9.49 8.76
N ALA A 28 4.98 -9.04 8.05
CA ALA A 28 4.88 -8.48 6.70
C ALA A 28 4.30 -9.51 5.71
N LYS A 29 4.74 -10.77 5.79
CA LYS A 29 4.13 -11.88 5.02
C LYS A 29 2.66 -12.09 5.39
N GLY A 30 2.36 -12.07 6.69
CA GLY A 30 0.99 -12.24 7.19
C GLY A 30 0.02 -11.16 6.70
N VAL A 31 0.41 -9.88 6.78
CA VAL A 31 -0.43 -8.77 6.27
C VAL A 31 -0.53 -8.77 4.75
N THR A 32 0.50 -9.26 4.05
CA THR A 32 0.45 -9.46 2.59
C THR A 32 -0.62 -10.49 2.22
N LEU A 33 -0.60 -11.67 2.85
CA LEU A 33 -1.61 -12.70 2.64
C LEU A 33 -3.01 -12.22 3.00
N HIS A 34 -3.14 -11.50 4.12
CA HIS A 34 -4.40 -10.91 4.56
C HIS A 34 -4.97 -9.92 3.53
N SER A 35 -4.13 -9.04 2.98
CA SER A 35 -4.52 -8.06 1.97
C SER A 35 -4.97 -8.75 0.67
N LEU A 36 -4.25 -9.78 0.20
CA LEU A 36 -4.65 -10.57 -0.96
C LEU A 36 -6.04 -11.22 -0.76
N ALA A 37 -6.32 -11.74 0.44
CA ALA A 37 -7.65 -12.25 0.76
C ALA A 37 -8.72 -11.15 0.71
N SER A 38 -8.41 -9.93 1.18
CA SER A 38 -9.32 -8.79 1.07
C SER A 38 -9.59 -8.45 -0.40
N VAL A 39 -8.55 -8.34 -1.23
CA VAL A 39 -8.68 -8.04 -2.66
C VAL A 39 -9.53 -9.09 -3.38
N LEU A 40 -9.33 -10.37 -3.09
CA LEU A 40 -10.14 -11.45 -3.67
C LEU A 40 -11.62 -11.31 -3.33
N LEU A 41 -11.95 -11.00 -2.08
CA LEU A 41 -13.33 -10.76 -1.66
C LEU A 41 -13.87 -9.48 -2.32
N GLY A 42 -13.11 -8.39 -2.29
CA GLY A 42 -13.50 -7.09 -2.85
C GLY A 42 -13.72 -7.10 -4.36
N SER A 43 -13.05 -7.99 -5.10
CA SER A 43 -13.32 -8.20 -6.53
C SER A 43 -14.76 -8.67 -6.84
N LYS A 44 -15.45 -9.21 -5.83
CA LYS A 44 -16.85 -9.66 -5.92
C LYS A 44 -17.84 -8.65 -5.36
N GLU A 45 -17.34 -7.61 -4.70
CA GLU A 45 -18.16 -6.54 -4.13
C GLU A 45 -18.44 -5.45 -5.19
N PRO A 46 -19.59 -4.76 -5.12
CA PRO A 46 -19.94 -3.71 -6.09
C PRO A 46 -18.88 -2.62 -6.22
N GLY A 47 -18.29 -2.18 -5.12
CA GLY A 47 -17.26 -1.12 -5.13
C GLY A 47 -15.99 -1.53 -5.90
N GLY A 48 -15.52 -2.76 -5.70
CA GLY A 48 -14.37 -3.30 -6.45
C GLY A 48 -14.69 -3.45 -7.94
N GLN A 49 -15.87 -3.98 -8.28
CA GLN A 49 -16.29 -4.13 -9.68
C GLN A 49 -16.41 -2.78 -10.40
N GLN A 50 -16.97 -1.77 -9.73
CA GLN A 50 -17.08 -0.42 -10.27
C GLN A 50 -15.70 0.22 -10.51
N ALA A 51 -14.76 0.04 -9.59
CA ALA A 51 -13.39 0.54 -9.76
C ALA A 51 -12.67 -0.12 -10.95
N VAL A 52 -12.84 -1.43 -11.15
CA VAL A 52 -12.26 -2.13 -12.31
C VAL A 52 -12.93 -1.65 -13.61
N GLN A 53 -14.26 -1.54 -13.64
CA GLN A 53 -14.99 -1.07 -14.82
C GLN A 53 -14.59 0.35 -15.22
N LEU A 54 -14.46 1.26 -14.24
CA LEU A 54 -14.03 2.63 -14.48
C LEU A 54 -12.64 2.67 -15.13
N ILE A 55 -11.66 2.00 -14.52
CA ILE A 55 -10.29 2.05 -15.01
C ILE A 55 -10.14 1.35 -16.36
N THR A 56 -10.76 0.19 -16.55
CA THR A 56 -10.67 -0.53 -17.84
C THR A 56 -11.33 0.22 -18.99
N ALA A 57 -12.39 1.00 -18.72
CA ALA A 57 -13.02 1.86 -19.72
C ALA A 57 -12.14 3.08 -20.09
N GLU A 58 -11.56 3.75 -19.10
CA GLU A 58 -10.76 4.97 -19.30
C GLU A 58 -9.34 4.69 -19.82
N GLU A 59 -8.76 3.54 -19.47
CA GLU A 59 -7.36 3.20 -19.76
C GLU A 59 -7.20 2.07 -20.78
N SER A 60 -8.21 1.89 -21.65
CA SER A 60 -8.17 0.85 -22.69
C SER A 60 -6.96 1.00 -23.61
N GLY A 61 -6.30 -0.12 -23.94
CA GLY A 61 -5.16 -0.15 -24.86
C GLY A 61 -3.80 0.22 -24.26
N VAL A 62 -3.70 0.43 -22.94
CA VAL A 62 -2.40 0.60 -22.26
C VAL A 62 -1.57 -0.68 -22.38
N GLY A 63 -0.48 -0.62 -23.14
CA GLY A 63 0.44 -1.76 -23.36
C GLY A 63 1.60 -1.86 -22.37
N HIS A 64 1.79 -0.85 -21.50
CA HIS A 64 2.85 -0.84 -20.50
C HIS A 64 2.35 -0.18 -19.20
N GLY A 65 2.32 -0.97 -18.11
CA GLY A 65 1.77 -0.52 -16.85
C GLY A 65 1.83 -1.62 -15.79
N ALA A 66 0.73 -1.83 -15.07
CA ALA A 66 0.63 -2.85 -14.03
C ALA A 66 -0.74 -3.55 -14.07
N THR A 67 -0.83 -4.67 -13.36
CA THR A 67 -1.98 -5.57 -13.41
C THR A 67 -3.03 -5.19 -12.37
N ILE A 68 -4.30 -5.09 -12.79
CA ILE A 68 -5.43 -5.15 -11.87
C ILE A 68 -5.52 -6.58 -11.34
N MET A 69 -5.36 -6.76 -10.03
CA MET A 69 -5.42 -8.06 -9.37
C MET A 69 -6.77 -8.73 -9.62
N VAL A 70 -6.77 -10.06 -9.70
CA VAL A 70 -7.95 -10.90 -10.00
C VAL A 70 -8.46 -10.78 -11.43
N ASP A 71 -8.61 -9.57 -11.95
CA ASP A 71 -9.09 -9.30 -13.31
C ASP A 71 -8.03 -9.63 -14.38
N GLY A 72 -6.77 -9.29 -14.12
CA GLY A 72 -5.64 -9.59 -15.00
C GLY A 72 -5.40 -8.56 -16.10
N THR A 73 -6.27 -7.56 -16.28
CA THR A 73 -6.04 -6.49 -17.26
C THR A 73 -4.84 -5.63 -16.86
N THR A 74 -3.98 -5.36 -17.85
CA THR A 74 -2.90 -4.37 -17.72
C THR A 74 -3.46 -2.99 -18.01
N VAL A 75 -3.25 -2.08 -17.06
CA VAL A 75 -3.67 -0.67 -17.12
C VAL A 75 -2.53 0.22 -16.63
N THR A 76 -2.71 1.53 -16.51
CA THR A 76 -1.63 2.38 -15.97
C THR A 76 -1.25 1.96 -14.55
N LYS A 77 -0.03 2.28 -14.11
CA LYS A 77 0.41 1.98 -12.73
C LYS A 77 -0.53 2.61 -11.69
N GLY A 78 -1.04 3.80 -11.98
CA GLY A 78 -2.02 4.49 -11.13
C GLY A 78 -3.38 3.82 -11.12
N GLY A 79 -3.89 3.44 -12.30
CA GLY A 79 -5.15 2.71 -12.44
C GLY A 79 -5.14 1.37 -11.72
N ALA A 80 -4.06 0.59 -11.87
CA ALA A 80 -3.89 -0.68 -11.17
C ALA A 80 -3.84 -0.48 -9.65
N ALA A 81 -3.06 0.50 -9.17
CA ALA A 81 -2.96 0.80 -7.74
C ALA A 81 -4.33 1.23 -7.16
N PHE A 82 -5.08 2.05 -7.89
CA PHE A 82 -6.42 2.49 -7.51
C PHE A 82 -7.40 1.31 -7.44
N SER A 83 -7.57 0.53 -8.51
CA SER A 83 -8.49 -0.60 -8.51
C SER A 83 -8.14 -1.64 -7.45
N ASN A 84 -6.84 -1.92 -7.26
CA ASN A 84 -6.37 -2.86 -6.25
C ASN A 84 -6.63 -2.36 -4.82
N ALA A 85 -6.49 -1.06 -4.56
CA ALA A 85 -6.81 -0.45 -3.28
C ALA A 85 -8.31 -0.44 -3.00
N GLU A 86 -9.13 -0.12 -3.99
CA GLU A 86 -10.59 -0.18 -3.87
C GLU A 86 -11.07 -1.60 -3.58
N MET A 87 -10.52 -2.62 -4.25
CA MET A 87 -10.80 -4.02 -3.93
C MET A 87 -10.31 -4.39 -2.53
N ALA A 88 -9.10 -3.97 -2.13
CA ALA A 88 -8.60 -4.24 -0.78
C ALA A 88 -9.51 -3.65 0.30
N MET A 89 -10.04 -2.45 0.07
CA MET A 89 -10.99 -1.78 0.97
C MET A 89 -12.35 -2.46 0.96
N ALA A 90 -12.92 -2.74 -0.21
CA ALA A 90 -14.24 -3.34 -0.38
C ALA A 90 -14.33 -4.75 0.24
N GLY A 91 -13.25 -5.53 0.23
CA GLY A 91 -13.21 -6.85 0.87
C GLY A 91 -13.32 -6.84 2.39
N GLY A 92 -13.10 -5.68 3.03
CA GLY A 92 -13.31 -5.49 4.47
C GLY A 92 -12.38 -6.28 5.38
N LYS A 93 -11.33 -6.91 4.85
CA LYS A 93 -10.28 -7.62 5.61
C LYS A 93 -9.08 -6.71 5.76
N LEU A 94 -9.21 -5.76 6.68
CA LEU A 94 -8.28 -4.66 6.85
C LEU A 94 -7.38 -4.94 8.04
N ASP A 95 -6.08 -4.67 7.89
CA ASP A 95 -5.24 -4.50 9.06
C ASP A 95 -5.59 -3.21 9.80
N SER A 96 -5.14 -3.07 11.04
CA SER A 96 -5.38 -1.84 11.77
C SER A 96 -4.20 -1.47 12.64
N PHE A 97 -3.94 -0.16 12.71
CA PHE A 97 -3.03 0.43 13.67
C PHE A 97 -3.80 1.35 14.61
N ARG A 98 -3.59 1.13 15.92
CA ARG A 98 -4.28 1.84 17.02
C ARG A 98 -5.82 1.87 16.89
N MET A 99 -6.42 0.91 16.18
CA MET A 99 -7.87 0.84 15.89
C MET A 99 -8.42 2.03 15.09
N LEU A 100 -7.56 2.81 14.43
CA LEU A 100 -7.95 4.09 13.83
C LEU A 100 -7.47 4.28 12.38
N THR A 101 -6.45 3.55 11.95
CA THR A 101 -5.97 3.55 10.55
C THR A 101 -5.94 2.13 9.99
N HIS A 102 -6.01 2.03 8.66
CA HIS A 102 -5.97 0.79 7.88
C HIS A 102 -4.86 0.89 6.82
N PRO A 103 -3.58 0.85 7.22
CA PRO A 103 -2.44 1.13 6.33
C PRO A 103 -2.39 0.18 5.12
N GLY A 104 -2.70 -1.10 5.32
CA GLY A 104 -2.52 -2.13 4.31
C GLY A 104 -3.43 -1.98 3.10
N THR A 105 -4.54 -1.22 3.21
CA THR A 105 -5.46 -0.97 2.09
C THR A 105 -4.85 -0.09 1.00
N SER A 106 -3.77 0.64 1.31
CA SER A 106 -3.06 1.49 0.35
C SER A 106 -1.62 1.01 0.13
N ILE A 107 -0.92 0.62 1.19
CA ILE A 107 0.48 0.19 1.11
C ILE A 107 0.63 -1.07 0.24
N LEU A 108 -0.18 -2.10 0.48
CA LEU A 108 -0.02 -3.38 -0.22
C LEU A 108 -0.30 -3.24 -1.72
N PRO A 109 -1.43 -2.64 -2.16
CA PRO A 109 -1.69 -2.38 -3.58
C PRO A 109 -0.56 -1.61 -4.27
N GLY A 110 -0.08 -0.52 -3.64
CA GLY A 110 1.02 0.27 -4.19
C GLY A 110 2.34 -0.51 -4.26
N ALA A 111 2.66 -1.29 -3.22
CA ALA A 111 3.86 -2.12 -3.19
C ALA A 111 3.82 -3.25 -4.22
N PHE A 112 2.65 -3.87 -4.46
CA PHE A 112 2.50 -4.88 -5.51
C PHE A 112 2.71 -4.30 -6.90
N VAL A 113 2.12 -3.13 -7.19
CA VAL A 113 2.34 -2.42 -8.46
C VAL A 113 3.81 -2.06 -8.64
N ALA A 114 4.47 -1.55 -7.59
CA ALA A 114 5.89 -1.24 -7.65
C ALA A 114 6.74 -2.49 -7.92
N ALA A 115 6.47 -3.59 -7.20
CA ALA A 115 7.21 -4.84 -7.35
C ALA A 115 7.02 -5.48 -8.73
N GLU A 116 5.80 -5.50 -9.26
CA GLU A 116 5.51 -5.96 -10.62
C GLU A 116 6.30 -5.15 -11.64
N THR A 117 6.23 -3.82 -11.55
CA THR A 117 6.85 -2.94 -12.56
C THR A 117 8.37 -2.86 -12.48
N ALA A 118 8.95 -3.12 -11.31
CA ALA A 118 10.40 -3.17 -11.10
C ALA A 118 10.99 -4.58 -11.30
N GLY A 119 10.15 -5.62 -11.40
CA GLY A 119 10.61 -7.01 -11.38
C GLY A 119 11.24 -7.42 -10.05
N ALA A 120 10.74 -6.86 -8.94
CA ALA A 120 11.34 -6.99 -7.62
C ALA A 120 11.20 -8.41 -7.05
N SER A 121 12.22 -8.84 -6.32
CA SER A 121 12.20 -10.06 -5.52
C SER A 121 11.30 -9.92 -4.30
N GLY A 122 10.92 -11.06 -3.71
CA GLY A 122 10.17 -11.06 -2.45
C GLY A 122 10.90 -10.37 -1.29
N ARG A 123 12.25 -10.34 -1.29
CA ARG A 123 13.03 -9.62 -0.26
C ARG A 123 12.92 -8.10 -0.46
N GLU A 124 12.99 -7.62 -1.70
CA GLU A 124 12.80 -6.20 -2.02
C GLU A 124 11.38 -5.75 -1.68
N PHE A 125 10.36 -6.53 -2.09
CA PHE A 125 8.96 -6.27 -1.73
C PHE A 125 8.76 -6.16 -0.21
N LEU A 126 9.24 -7.14 0.58
CA LEU A 126 9.08 -7.12 2.04
C LEU A 126 9.87 -5.98 2.70
N THR A 127 11.01 -5.57 2.12
CA THR A 127 11.78 -4.42 2.62
C THR A 127 11.04 -3.10 2.37
N GLY A 128 10.48 -2.92 1.17
CA GLY A 128 9.65 -1.76 0.85
C GLY A 128 8.38 -1.71 1.69
N LEU A 129 7.74 -2.87 1.90
CA LEU A 129 6.57 -2.98 2.76
C LEU A 129 6.89 -2.50 4.19
N ALA A 130 7.94 -3.05 4.80
CA ALA A 130 8.36 -2.66 6.14
C ALA A 130 8.68 -1.16 6.24
N ALA A 131 9.36 -0.59 5.23
CA ALA A 131 9.64 0.84 5.18
C ALA A 131 8.34 1.68 5.09
N GLY A 132 7.38 1.27 4.26
CA GLY A 132 6.11 1.95 4.08
C GLY A 132 5.29 2.00 5.38
N TYR A 133 5.15 0.85 6.05
CA TYR A 133 4.46 0.77 7.34
C TYR A 133 5.16 1.62 8.40
N GLU A 134 6.49 1.49 8.53
CA GLU A 134 7.25 2.20 9.55
C GLU A 134 7.10 3.73 9.40
N VAL A 135 7.29 4.25 8.19
CA VAL A 135 7.23 5.70 7.96
C VAL A 135 5.80 6.23 8.11
N MET A 136 4.82 5.57 7.51
CA MET A 136 3.42 5.99 7.61
C MET A 136 2.97 6.04 9.07
N GLU A 137 3.21 4.97 9.84
CA GLU A 137 2.69 4.89 11.19
C GLU A 137 3.49 5.75 12.18
N ARG A 138 4.79 5.98 11.94
CA ARG A 138 5.55 7.00 12.70
C ARG A 138 5.01 8.42 12.47
N LEU A 139 4.57 8.74 11.25
CA LEU A 139 3.95 10.04 10.96
C LEU A 139 2.56 10.17 11.57
N ALA A 140 1.79 9.07 11.61
CA ALA A 140 0.41 9.09 12.07
C ALA A 140 0.28 9.00 13.60
N ALA A 141 1.10 8.19 14.27
CA ALA A 141 0.89 7.71 15.64
C ALA A 141 0.39 8.77 16.62
N ASP A 142 1.11 9.89 16.74
CA ASP A 142 0.80 10.93 17.74
C ASP A 142 -0.23 11.95 17.27
N PHE A 143 -0.57 11.94 15.99
CA PHE A 143 -1.43 12.95 15.37
C PHE A 143 -2.82 12.44 15.01
N ILE A 144 -3.06 11.12 15.00
CA ILE A 144 -4.38 10.54 14.68
C ILE A 144 -5.52 11.22 15.48
N PRO A 145 -5.48 11.33 16.82
CA PRO A 145 -6.59 11.92 17.56
C PRO A 145 -6.81 13.40 17.21
N THR A 146 -5.73 14.16 17.02
CA THR A 146 -5.80 15.59 16.70
C THR A 146 -6.31 15.84 15.28
N VAL A 147 -5.91 15.02 14.31
CA VAL A 147 -6.39 15.11 12.92
C VAL A 147 -7.88 14.83 12.85
N MET A 148 -8.34 13.80 13.55
CA MET A 148 -9.77 13.45 13.62
C MET A 148 -10.60 14.50 14.36
N ALA A 149 -10.09 15.05 15.47
CA ALA A 149 -10.76 16.13 16.19
C ALA A 149 -10.92 17.42 15.35
N ARG A 150 -10.14 17.57 14.27
CA ARG A 150 -10.23 18.68 13.32
C ARG A 150 -11.09 18.37 12.09
N GLY A 151 -11.78 17.23 12.08
CA GLY A 151 -12.72 16.84 11.02
C GLY A 151 -12.10 16.08 9.84
N PHE A 152 -10.81 15.74 9.91
CA PHE A 152 -10.14 14.94 8.86
C PHE A 152 -10.14 13.45 9.20
N HIS A 153 -10.27 12.60 8.19
CA HIS A 153 -9.99 11.18 8.35
C HIS A 153 -8.47 10.94 8.31
N ALA A 154 -7.90 10.32 9.35
CA ALA A 154 -6.45 10.12 9.45
C ALA A 154 -5.88 9.23 8.33
N GLY A 155 -6.66 8.22 7.91
CA GLY A 155 -6.34 7.32 6.80
C GLY A 155 -5.86 8.05 5.53
N PRO A 156 -6.68 8.88 4.87
CA PRO A 156 -6.24 9.64 3.69
C PRO A 156 -5.08 10.62 3.94
N VAL A 157 -5.01 11.23 5.13
CA VAL A 157 -3.97 12.23 5.46
C VAL A 157 -2.58 11.59 5.54
N PHE A 158 -2.46 10.42 6.16
CA PHE A 158 -1.17 9.74 6.34
C PHE A 158 -0.94 8.58 5.37
N GLY A 159 -2.02 7.97 4.89
CA GLY A 159 -2.04 6.76 4.08
C GLY A 159 -1.35 6.90 2.73
N ILE A 160 -1.26 8.12 2.19
CA ILE A 160 -0.50 8.39 0.96
C ILE A 160 1.00 8.12 1.11
N PHE A 161 1.58 8.37 2.29
CA PHE A 161 3.03 8.23 2.50
C PHE A 161 3.49 6.77 2.47
N GLY A 162 2.65 5.84 2.93
CA GLY A 162 2.97 4.42 2.98
C GLY A 162 3.31 3.81 1.60
N PRO A 163 2.39 3.80 0.62
CA PRO A 163 2.66 3.30 -0.73
C PRO A 163 3.73 4.10 -1.45
N ALA A 164 3.82 5.41 -1.22
CA ALA A 164 4.90 6.23 -1.81
C ALA A 164 6.29 5.79 -1.32
N VAL A 165 6.45 5.55 -0.01
CA VAL A 165 7.69 5.06 0.58
C VAL A 165 7.98 3.63 0.14
N ALA A 166 6.97 2.75 0.13
CA ALA A 166 7.13 1.37 -0.31
C ALA A 166 7.59 1.31 -1.78
N ALA A 167 6.90 2.04 -2.66
CA ALA A 167 7.23 2.08 -4.09
C ALA A 167 8.59 2.73 -4.39
N ALA A 168 9.03 3.70 -3.59
CA ALA A 168 10.36 4.30 -3.75
C ALA A 168 11.49 3.43 -3.20
N LYS A 169 11.17 2.50 -2.27
CA LYS A 169 12.15 1.58 -1.69
C LYS A 169 12.35 0.31 -2.51
N ILE A 170 11.29 -0.13 -3.18
CA ILE A 170 11.28 -1.22 -4.15
C ILE A 170 11.98 -0.76 -5.43
#